data_AF-B9TM10-F1
#
_entry.id   AF-B9TM10-F1
#
_cell.length_a   1.000
_cell.length_b   1.000
_cell.length_c   1.000
_cell.angle_alpha   90.00
_cell.angle_beta   90.00
_cell.angle_gamma   90.00
#
_symmetry.space_group_name_H-M   'P 1'
#
loop_
_entity.id
_entity.type
_entity.pdbx_description
1 polymer ?
#
loop_
_entity_poly.entity_id
_entity_poly.type
_entity_poly.pdbx_seq_one_letter_code
_entity_poly.pdbx_strand_id
1 'polypeptide(L)'
;MVALDGSKSSAHVLEQAVKMASLTQGTVHAVYVVDKTPLFSYAGYYDPIALVDALRRDGREALQNAEAACKAAGVGCEAELIETERLSEDVAETLRHYAARTGVDLAVLGTHGRRG
;
A
#
# COMPACT_ATOMS: atom_id res chain seq x y z
N MET A 1 9.14 4.62 -0.91
CA MET A 1 7.75 4.14 -0.95
C MET A 1 7.73 2.64 -0.72
N VAL A 2 6.76 2.15 0.03
CA VAL A 2 6.50 0.74 0.29
C VAL A 2 5.03 0.48 -0.05
N ALA A 3 4.77 -0.45 -0.97
CA ALA A 3 3.39 -0.89 -1.22
C ALA A 3 3.00 -1.98 -0.21
N LEU A 4 1.87 -1.79 0.45
CA LEU A 4 1.28 -2.71 1.42
C LEU A 4 0.02 -3.32 0.84
N ASP A 5 -0.15 -4.63 1.06
CA ASP A 5 -1.35 -5.37 0.67
C ASP A 5 -2.01 -6.08 1.86
N GLY A 6 -1.53 -5.81 3.08
CA GLY A 6 -2.00 -6.41 4.33
C GLY A 6 -1.44 -7.82 4.58
N SER A 7 -0.62 -8.35 3.66
CA SER A 7 0.01 -9.66 3.85
C SER A 7 1.21 -9.60 4.81
N LYS A 8 1.55 -10.76 5.40
CA LYS A 8 2.79 -10.91 6.18
C LYS A 8 4.05 -10.59 5.37
N SER A 9 4.02 -10.86 4.06
CA SER A 9 5.13 -10.53 3.16
C SER A 9 5.35 -9.02 3.13
N SER A 10 4.29 -8.23 2.95
CA SER A 10 4.37 -6.77 2.95
C SER A 10 4.86 -6.18 4.29
N ALA A 11 4.54 -6.84 5.41
CA ALA A 11 5.06 -6.44 6.73
C ALA A 11 6.59 -6.60 6.85
N HIS A 12 7.16 -7.69 6.33
CA HIS A 12 8.62 -7.84 6.30
C HIS A 12 9.30 -6.82 5.38
N VAL A 13 8.66 -6.50 4.25
CA VAL A 13 9.15 -5.47 3.33
C VAL A 13 9.18 -4.10 4.02
N LEU A 14 8.13 -3.76 4.79
CA LEU A 14 8.08 -2.56 5.62
C LEU A 14 9.23 -2.50 6.63
N GLU A 15 9.53 -3.59 7.34
CA GLU A 15 10.66 -3.64 8.29
C GLU A 15 11.99 -3.28 7.62
N GLN A 16 12.24 -3.81 6.41
CA GLN A 16 13.45 -3.49 5.67
C GLN A 16 13.47 -2.02 5.20
N ALA A 17 12.33 -1.50 4.76
CA ALA A 17 12.23 -0.11 4.35
C ALA A 17 12.45 0.87 5.51
N VAL A 18 11.89 0.57 6.70
CA VAL A 18 12.14 1.35 7.93
C VAL A 18 13.62 1.32 8.30
N LYS A 19 14.25 0.14 8.24
CA LYS A 19 15.69 -0.01 8.50
C LYS A 19 16.52 0.83 7.52
N MET A 20 16.20 0.78 6.23
CA MET A 20 16.90 1.59 5.22
C MET A 20 16.74 3.08 5.48
N ALA A 21 15.51 3.54 5.72
CA ALA A 21 15.22 4.95 5.99
C ALA A 21 15.91 5.46 7.27
N SER A 22 16.02 4.62 8.31
CA SER A 22 16.79 4.94 9.52
C SER A 22 18.28 5.15 9.22
N LEU A 23 18.87 4.33 8.34
CA LEU A 23 20.28 4.44 7.94
C LEU A 23 20.54 5.64 7.02
N THR A 24 19.57 6.03 6.20
CA THR A 24 19.72 7.12 5.22
C THR A 24 19.11 8.44 5.67
N GLN A 25 18.49 8.48 6.86
CA GLN A 25 17.67 9.60 7.33
C GLN A 25 16.54 9.97 6.35
N GLY A 26 15.99 8.97 5.66
CA GLY A 26 14.90 9.13 4.70
C GLY A 26 13.51 9.07 5.33
N THR A 27 12.49 9.33 4.52
CA THR A 27 11.08 9.19 4.88
C THR A 27 10.48 7.94 4.23
N VAL A 28 9.72 7.16 5.00
CA VAL A 28 8.98 6.01 4.49
C VAL A 28 7.60 6.46 4.03
N HIS A 29 7.34 6.40 2.73
CA HIS A 29 5.99 6.54 2.17
C HIS A 29 5.32 5.15 2.11
N ALA A 30 4.44 4.83 3.06
CA ALA A 30 3.66 3.60 3.07
C ALA A 30 2.35 3.80 2.29
N VAL A 31 2.10 2.94 1.30
CA VAL A 31 0.95 3.09 0.41
C VAL A 31 0.16 1.80 0.36
N TYR A 32 -1.15 1.87 0.58
CA TYR A 32 -2.06 0.75 0.37
C TYR A 32 -3.00 1.07 -0.78
N VAL A 33 -3.07 0.18 -1.78
CA VAL A 33 -3.96 0.36 -2.94
C VAL A 33 -5.18 -0.53 -2.81
N VAL A 34 -6.36 0.08 -2.72
CA VAL A 34 -7.64 -0.61 -2.86
C VAL A 34 -7.93 -0.80 -4.34
N ASP A 35 -7.65 -2.01 -4.83
CA ASP A 35 -7.95 -2.38 -6.20
C ASP A 35 -9.46 -2.68 -6.37
N LYS A 36 -10.17 -1.73 -6.99
CA LYS A 36 -11.60 -1.83 -7.32
C LYS A 36 -11.87 -2.50 -8.67
N THR A 37 -10.84 -2.75 -9.49
CA THR A 37 -11.01 -3.35 -10.82
C THR A 37 -11.69 -4.72 -10.83
N PRO A 38 -11.42 -5.68 -9.90
CA PRO A 38 -12.06 -6.99 -9.94
C PRO A 38 -13.54 -6.94 -9.56
N LEU A 39 -14.00 -5.90 -8.86
CA LEU A 39 -15.39 -5.78 -8.39
C LEU A 39 -16.38 -5.77 -9.56
N PHE A 40 -15.95 -5.25 -10.71
CA PHE A 40 -16.77 -5.22 -11.92
C PHE A 40 -16.96 -6.62 -12.53
N SER A 41 -16.00 -7.53 -12.36
CA SER A 41 -16.10 -8.92 -12.84
C SER A 41 -16.92 -9.82 -11.91
N TYR A 42 -17.13 -9.41 -10.66
CA TYR A 42 -17.90 -10.16 -9.65
C TYR A 42 -19.30 -9.60 -9.39
N ALA A 43 -19.76 -8.64 -10.20
CA ALA A 43 -21.10 -8.07 -10.10
C ALA A 43 -22.17 -9.19 -10.19
N GLY A 44 -22.75 -9.55 -9.04
CA GLY A 44 -23.75 -10.62 -8.90
C GLY A 44 -23.41 -11.71 -7.88
N TYR A 45 -22.15 -11.86 -7.44
CA TYR A 45 -21.75 -12.87 -6.44
C TYR A 45 -21.50 -12.29 -5.04
N TYR A 46 -21.09 -11.03 -4.95
CA TYR A 46 -20.79 -10.34 -3.70
C TYR A 46 -21.36 -8.93 -3.72
N ASP A 47 -21.66 -8.38 -2.53
CA ASP A 47 -21.92 -6.96 -2.37
C ASP A 47 -20.60 -6.18 -2.56
N PRO A 48 -20.44 -5.44 -3.67
CA PRO A 48 -19.21 -4.74 -3.98
C PRO A 48 -18.89 -3.65 -2.95
N ILE A 49 -19.90 -3.06 -2.29
CA ILE A 49 -19.71 -2.03 -1.27
C ILE A 49 -19.07 -2.65 -0.03
N ALA A 50 -19.63 -3.75 0.45
CA ALA A 50 -19.11 -4.46 1.62
C ALA A 50 -17.66 -4.94 1.41
N LEU A 51 -17.32 -5.39 0.20
CA LEU A 51 -15.96 -5.82 -0.15
C LEU A 51 -14.97 -4.65 -0.16
N VAL A 52 -15.34 -3.52 -0.77
CA VAL A 52 -14.50 -2.30 -0.73
C VAL A 52 -14.27 -1.83 0.70
N ASP A 53 -15.31 -1.83 1.53
CA ASP A 53 -15.20 -1.39 2.92
C ASP A 53 -14.38 -2.35 3.78
N ALA A 54 -14.35 -3.65 3.45
CA ALA A 54 -13.40 -4.58 4.03
C ALA A 54 -11.96 -4.23 3.62
N LEU A 55 -11.67 -4.07 2.33
CA LEU A 55 -10.34 -3.70 1.84
C LEU A 55 -9.84 -2.37 2.41
N ARG A 56 -10.72 -1.38 2.57
CA ARG A 56 -10.41 -0.11 3.22
C ARG A 56 -10.05 -0.26 4.70
N ARG A 57 -10.73 -1.17 5.41
CA ARG A 57 -10.42 -1.46 6.82
C ARG A 57 -9.05 -2.13 6.92
N ASP A 58 -8.82 -3.17 6.13
CA ASP A 58 -7.54 -3.87 6.07
C ASP A 58 -6.40 -2.92 5.72
N GLY A 59 -6.62 -2.03 4.74
CA GLY A 59 -5.64 -1.03 4.33
C GLY A 59 -5.32 -0.01 5.43
N ARG A 60 -6.33 0.46 6.16
CA ARG A 60 -6.11 1.35 7.32
C ARG A 60 -5.32 0.67 8.43
N GLU A 61 -5.60 -0.60 8.72
CA GLU A 61 -4.85 -1.35 9.72
C GLU A 61 -3.39 -1.55 9.29
N ALA A 62 -3.15 -1.92 8.04
CA ALA A 62 -1.81 -2.06 7.48
C ALA A 62 -1.01 -0.74 7.55
N LEU A 63 -1.64 0.39 7.24
CA LEU A 63 -1.02 1.71 7.31
C LEU A 63 -0.73 2.14 8.75
N GLN A 64 -1.65 1.90 9.70
CA GLN A 64 -1.42 2.17 11.12
C GLN A 64 -0.23 1.38 11.67
N ASN A 65 -0.09 0.11 11.26
CA ASN A 65 1.07 -0.70 11.61
C ASN A 65 2.37 -0.14 11.03
N ALA A 66 2.33 0.42 9.81
CA ALA A 66 3.47 1.09 9.20
C ALA A 66 3.88 2.36 9.93
N GLU A 67 2.92 3.21 10.29
CA GLU A 67 3.17 4.41 11.07
C GLU A 67 3.77 4.06 12.44
N ALA A 68 3.24 3.03 13.11
CA ALA A 68 3.75 2.56 14.40
C ALA A 68 5.19 2.05 14.29
N ALA A 69 5.51 1.27 13.25
CA ALA A 69 6.87 0.77 13.00
C ALA A 69 7.87 1.91 12.76
N CYS A 70 7.49 2.89 11.93
CA CYS A 70 8.34 4.06 11.65
C CYS A 70 8.56 4.91 12.91
N LYS A 71 7.49 5.15 13.68
CA LYS A 71 7.55 5.90 14.93
C LYS A 71 8.47 5.22 15.95
N ALA A 72 8.38 3.89 16.09
CA ALA A 72 9.25 3.12 16.98
C ALA A 72 10.73 3.22 16.58
N ALA A 73 11.02 3.37 15.27
CA ALA A 73 12.36 3.56 14.75
C ALA A 73 12.83 5.03 14.67
N GLY A 74 11.97 5.99 15.03
CA GLY A 74 12.28 7.42 14.91
C GLY A 74 12.41 7.92 13.47
N VAL A 75 11.74 7.25 12.53
CA VAL A 75 11.79 7.54 11.08
C VAL A 75 10.54 8.31 10.66
N GLY A 76 10.68 9.28 9.76
CA GLY A 76 9.55 9.99 9.15
C GLY A 76 8.66 9.03 8.35
N CYS A 77 7.34 9.17 8.47
CA CYS A 77 6.40 8.31 7.77
C CYS A 77 5.24 9.11 7.17
N GLU A 78 4.93 8.82 5.92
CA GLU A 78 3.71 9.26 5.25
C GLU A 78 2.93 8.02 4.85
N ALA A 79 1.68 7.92 5.30
CA ALA A 79 0.81 6.79 5.05
C ALA A 79 -0.39 7.22 4.20
N GLU A 80 -0.58 6.61 3.04
CA GLU A 80 -1.68 6.95 2.13
C GLU A 80 -2.45 5.70 1.68
N LEU A 81 -3.77 5.77 1.75
CA LEU A 81 -4.67 4.80 1.13
C LEU A 81 -5.15 5.38 -0.19
N ILE A 82 -4.88 4.68 -1.28
CA ILE A 82 -5.23 5.09 -2.64
C ILE A 82 -6.20 4.05 -3.21
N GLU A 83 -7.13 4.49 -4.04
CA GLU A 83 -8.07 3.59 -4.71
C GLU A 83 -7.90 3.73 -6.22
N THR A 84 -8.02 2.63 -6.96
CA THR A 84 -8.04 2.71 -8.43
C THR A 84 -9.28 3.49 -8.88
N GLU A 85 -9.12 4.51 -9.73
CA GLU A 85 -10.24 5.36 -10.14
C GLU A 85 -10.95 4.83 -11.40
N ARG A 86 -10.21 4.11 -12.24
CA ARG A 86 -10.69 3.65 -13.55
C ARG A 86 -10.59 2.13 -13.67
N LEU A 87 -11.48 1.53 -14.47
CA LEU A 87 -11.43 0.10 -14.78
C LEU A 87 -10.13 -0.33 -15.47
N SER A 88 -9.49 0.58 -16.20
CA SER A 88 -8.22 0.32 -16.89
C SER A 88 -6.99 0.52 -16.01
N GLU A 89 -7.16 1.13 -14.84
CA GLU A 89 -6.06 1.47 -13.95
C GLU A 89 -5.76 0.29 -13.04
N ASP A 90 -4.58 -0.30 -13.21
CA ASP A 90 -4.10 -1.36 -12.32
C ASP A 90 -3.29 -0.78 -11.14
N VAL A 91 -3.02 -1.64 -10.15
CA VAL A 91 -2.26 -1.27 -8.96
C VAL A 91 -0.88 -0.69 -9.31
N ALA A 92 -0.25 -1.17 -10.37
CA ALA A 92 1.07 -0.70 -10.77
C ALA A 92 1.01 0.71 -11.36
N GLU A 93 0.00 1.02 -12.16
CA GLU A 93 -0.25 2.37 -12.69
C GLU A 93 -0.54 3.36 -11.55
N THR A 94 -1.41 3.00 -10.60
CA THR A 94 -1.70 3.82 -9.41
C THR A 94 -0.44 4.11 -8.59
N LEU A 95 0.40 3.08 -8.33
CA LEU A 95 1.65 3.26 -7.60
C LEU A 95 2.68 4.11 -8.37
N ARG A 96 2.74 3.98 -9.70
CA ARG A 96 3.58 4.83 -10.56
C ARG A 96 3.13 6.28 -10.51
N HIS A 97 1.82 6.53 -10.54
CA HIS A 97 1.25 7.88 -10.44
C HIS A 97 1.55 8.50 -9.08
N TYR A 98 1.42 7.72 -8.00
CA TYR A 98 1.82 8.17 -6.67
C TYR A 98 3.31 8.53 -6.63
N ALA A 99 4.19 7.63 -7.07
CA ALA A 99 5.63 7.85 -7.04
C ALA A 99 6.05 9.10 -7.84
N ALA A 100 5.42 9.33 -9.00
CA ALA A 100 5.65 10.52 -9.81
C ALA A 100 5.15 11.81 -9.13
N ARG A 101 4.03 11.75 -8.40
CA ARG A 101 3.46 12.89 -7.68
C ARG A 101 4.27 13.27 -6.44
N THR A 102 4.80 12.28 -5.72
CA THR A 102 5.53 12.49 -4.46
C THR A 102 7.04 12.57 -4.63
N GLY A 103 7.57 12.33 -5.85
CA GLY A 103 9.00 12.39 -6.13
C GLY A 103 9.83 11.36 -5.37
N VAL A 104 9.28 10.16 -5.13
CA VAL A 104 9.95 9.15 -4.31
C VAL A 104 11.15 8.55 -5.02
N ASP A 105 12.30 8.52 -4.34
CA ASP A 105 13.58 8.04 -4.89
C ASP A 105 13.71 6.50 -4.96
N LEU A 106 12.92 5.77 -4.18
CA LEU A 106 12.96 4.30 -4.12
C LEU A 106 11.59 3.69 -3.83
N ALA A 107 11.14 2.76 -4.67
CA ALA A 107 9.91 1.98 -4.46
C ALA A 107 10.26 0.54 -4.07
N VAL A 108 9.68 0.06 -2.96
CA VAL A 108 9.78 -1.31 -2.50
C VAL A 108 8.41 -1.97 -2.66
N LEU A 109 8.36 -3.03 -3.45
CA LEU A 109 7.15 -3.80 -3.75
C LEU A 109 7.32 -5.21 -3.21
N GLY A 110 6.27 -5.77 -2.60
CA GLY A 110 6.21 -7.19 -2.36
C GLY A 110 6.24 -7.94 -3.70
N THR A 111 7.12 -8.93 -3.84
CA THR A 111 7.22 -9.74 -5.07
C THR A 111 6.06 -10.72 -5.24
N HIS A 112 5.27 -10.91 -4.19
CA HIS A 112 4.04 -11.69 -4.19
C HIS A 112 2.96 -10.83 -3.54
N GLY A 113 1.97 -10.44 -4.32
CA GLY A 113 0.75 -9.83 -3.81
C GLY A 113 -0.32 -10.90 -3.56
N ARG A 114 -1.53 -10.49 -3.19
CA ARG A 114 -2.71 -11.38 -3.11
C ARG A 114 -3.03 -12.14 -4.42
N ARG A 115 -2.40 -11.79 -5.54
CA ARG A 115 -2.62 -12.38 -6.87
C ARG A 115 -1.51 -13.32 -7.36
N GLY A 116 -0.46 -13.55 -6.57
CA GLY A 116 0.72 -14.33 -6.97
C GLY A 116 1.90 -13.44 -7.29
#